data_AF-C6BF62-F1
#
_entry.id   AF-C6BF62-F1
#
_cell.length_a   1.000
_cell.length_b   1.000
_cell.length_c   1.000
_cell.angle_alpha   90.00
_cell.angle_beta   90.00
_cell.angle_gamma   90.00
#
_symmetry.space_group_name_H-M   'P 1'
#
loop_
_entity.id
_entity.type
_entity.pdbx_description
1 polymer ?
#
loop_
_entity_poly.entity_id
_entity_poly.type
_entity_poly.pdbx_seq_one_letter_code
_entity_poly.pdbx_strand_id
1 'polypeptide(L)' 'MDVAEFIRRAALGRKADVDHETEVVLALSAITREIRAIHASMVERGFPPPEDALLPVLLEARQAILRVAGKK' A
#
# COMPACT_ATOMS: atom_id res chain seq x y z
N MET A 1 15.52 -4.90 9.88
CA MET A 1 15.57 -3.46 9.57
C MET A 1 14.69 -2.72 10.56
N ASP A 2 15.18 -1.61 11.13
CA ASP A 2 14.40 -0.72 12.01
C ASP A 2 13.38 0.09 11.17
N VAL A 3 12.19 0.37 11.73
CA VAL A 3 11.15 1.21 11.11
C VAL A 3 11.68 2.58 10.71
N ALA A 4 12.54 3.20 11.54
CA ALA A 4 13.15 4.49 11.22
C ALA A 4 14.13 4.39 10.05
N GLU A 5 14.83 3.26 9.92
CA GLU A 5 15.72 2.97 8.79
C GLU A 5 14.91 2.74 7.50
N PHE A 6 13.79 2.02 7.58
CA PHE A 6 12.85 1.83 6.47
C PHE A 6 12.29 3.17 5.97
N ILE A 7 11.78 4.01 6.87
CA ILE A 7 11.24 5.35 6.51
C ILE A 7 12.32 6.20 5.84
N ARG A 8 13.55 6.16 6.37
CA ARG A 8 14.67 6.92 5.83
C ARG A 8 15.03 6.44 4.42
N ARG A 9 15.09 5.13 4.18
CA ARG A 9 15.35 4.56 2.84
C ARG A 9 14.21 4.86 1.86
N ALA A 10 12.95 4.71 2.27
CA ALA A 10 11.79 5.03 1.45
C ALA A 10 11.76 6.51 1.02
N ALA A 11 12.18 7.43 1.91
CA ALA A 11 12.28 8.86 1.60
C ALA A 11 13.42 9.20 0.61
N LEU A 12 14.48 8.37 0.57
CA LEU A 12 15.62 8.55 -0.35
C LEU A 12 15.33 8.04 -1.77
N GLY A 13 14.22 7.31 -1.97
CA GLY A 13 13.77 6.83 -3.28
C GLY A 13 14.79 5.89 -3.96
N ARG A 14 14.87 5.96 -5.30
CA ARG A 14 15.73 5.11 -6.16
C ARG A 14 17.24 5.21 -5.91
N LYS A 15 17.69 6.01 -4.94
CA LYS A 15 19.12 6.22 -4.61
C LYS A 15 19.61 5.33 -3.46
N ALA A 16 18.72 4.73 -2.69
CA ALA A 16 19.09 3.73 -1.69
C ALA A 16 18.96 2.32 -2.31
N ASP A 17 19.84 1.39 -1.96
CA ASP A 17 19.61 -0.03 -2.24
C ASP A 17 18.36 -0.45 -1.44
N VAL A 18 17.27 -0.59 -2.17
CA VAL A 18 15.98 -1.01 -1.64
C VAL A 18 15.95 -2.53 -1.79
N ASP A 19 15.82 -3.26 -0.68
CA ASP A 19 15.66 -4.71 -0.77
C ASP A 19 14.33 -5.07 -1.46
N HIS A 20 14.25 -6.29 -2.00
CA HIS A 20 13.08 -6.76 -2.75
C HIS A 20 11.78 -6.68 -1.92
N GLU A 21 11.87 -6.93 -0.61
CA GLU A 21 10.72 -6.84 0.31
C GLU A 21 10.20 -5.39 0.41
N THR A 22 11.09 -4.41 0.48
CA THR A 22 10.73 -2.99 0.52
C THR A 22 10.12 -2.54 -0.81
N GLU A 23 10.62 -3.00 -1.96
CA GLU A 23 10.00 -2.72 -3.26
C GLU A 23 8.56 -3.24 -3.32
N VAL A 24 8.33 -4.47 -2.84
CA VAL A 24 6.99 -5.08 -2.77
C VAL A 24 6.06 -4.27 -1.87
N VAL A 25 6.53 -3.86 -0.68
CA VAL A 25 5.75 -3.04 0.25
C VAL A 25 5.40 -1.68 -0.35
N LEU A 26 6.35 -1.04 -1.04
CA LEU A 26 6.12 0.24 -1.72
C LEU A 26 5.10 0.10 -2.86
N ALA A 27 5.19 -0.96 -3.65
CA ALA A 27 4.25 -1.25 -4.74
C ALA A 27 2.83 -1.49 -4.20
N LEU A 28 2.67 -2.33 -3.18
CA LEU A 28 1.38 -2.58 -2.54
C LEU A 28 0.78 -1.31 -1.91
N SER A 29 1.63 -0.48 -1.31
CA SER A 29 1.22 0.81 -0.76
C SER A 29 0.76 1.79 -1.85
N ALA A 30 1.41 1.78 -3.02
CA ALA A 30 0.99 2.58 -4.16
C ALA A 30 -0.38 2.12 -4.69
N ILE A 31 -0.56 0.82 -4.90
CA ILE A 31 -1.85 0.23 -5.34
C ILE A 31 -2.98 0.62 -4.37
N THR A 32 -2.74 0.51 -3.07
CA THR A 32 -3.73 0.88 -2.04
C THR A 32 -4.13 2.35 -2.12
N ARG A 33 -3.18 3.26 -2.39
CA ARG A 33 -3.46 4.69 -2.58
C ARG A 33 -4.28 4.95 -3.84
N GLU A 34 -3.95 4.31 -4.95
CA GLU A 34 -4.70 4.43 -6.20
C GLU A 34 -6.15 3.94 -6.05
N ILE A 35 -6.37 2.80 -5.39
CA ILE A 35 -7.73 2.30 -5.12
C ILE A 35 -8.53 3.30 -4.28
N ARG A 36 -7.91 3.91 -3.26
CA ARG A 36 -8.57 4.97 -2.47
C ARG A 36 -8.89 6.22 -3.28
N ALA A 37 -8.01 6.61 -4.21
CA ALA A 37 -8.25 7.75 -5.09
C ALA A 37 -9.41 7.48 -6.06
N ILE A 38 -9.47 6.28 -6.63
CA ILE A 38 -10.59 5.83 -7.48
C ILE A 38 -11.89 5.83 -6.68
N HIS A 39 -11.88 5.25 -5.48
CA HIS A 39 -13.02 5.25 -4.57
C HIS A 39 -13.54 6.67 -4.31
N ALA A 40 -12.65 7.59 -3.92
CA ALA A 40 -13.01 8.98 -3.67
C ALA A 40 -13.62 9.66 -4.90
N SER A 41 -13.06 9.40 -6.09
CA SER A 41 -13.58 9.95 -7.35
C SER A 41 -14.97 9.40 -7.71
N MET A 42 -15.24 8.13 -7.41
CA MET A 42 -16.57 7.54 -7.60
C MET A 42 -17.60 8.24 -6.70
N VAL A 43 -17.27 8.40 -5.41
CA VAL A 43 -18.13 9.09 -4.44
C VAL A 43 -18.40 10.54 -4.87
N GLU A 44 -17.38 11.28 -5.28
CA GLU A 44 -17.50 12.66 -5.75
C GLU A 44 -18.45 12.78 -6.95
N ARG A 45 -18.45 11.79 -7.84
CA ARG A 45 -19.30 11.74 -9.03
C ARG A 45 -20.69 11.12 -8.77
N GLY A 46 -21.00 10.78 -7.52
CA GLY A 46 -22.28 10.18 -7.14
C GLY A 46 -22.44 8.71 -7.52
N PHE A 47 -21.34 8.02 -7.87
CA PHE A 47 -21.35 6.57 -8.09
C PHE A 47 -21.04 5.85 -6.77
N PRO A 48 -21.86 4.89 -6.34
CA PRO A 48 -21.54 4.07 -5.19
C PRO A 48 -20.30 3.21 -5.51
N PRO A 49 -19.23 3.28 -4.71
CA PRO A 49 -18.09 2.39 -4.86
C PRO A 49 -18.50 0.93 -4.61
N PRO A 50 -17.91 -0.04 -5.32
CA PRO A 50 -18.20 -1.47 -5.11
C PRO A 50 -17.47 -1.98 -3.86
N GLU A 51 -17.87 -1.46 -2.69
CA GLU A 51 -17.23 -1.74 -1.39
C GLU A 51 -17.16 -3.23 -1.08
N ASP A 52 -18.23 -3.96 -1.36
CA ASP A 52 -18.30 -5.41 -1.13
C ASP A 52 -17.25 -6.19 -1.94
N ALA A 53 -16.83 -5.64 -3.08
CA ALA A 53 -15.78 -6.22 -3.91
C ALA A 53 -14.38 -5.66 -3.57
N LEU A 54 -14.28 -4.38 -3.19
CA LEU A 54 -13.01 -3.69 -2.96
C LEU A 54 -12.44 -3.91 -1.55
N LEU A 55 -13.30 -3.93 -0.53
CA LEU A 55 -12.88 -4.05 0.86
C LEU A 55 -12.13 -5.37 1.13
N PRO A 56 -12.56 -6.55 0.63
CA PRO A 56 -11.80 -7.78 0.79
C PRO A 56 -10.39 -7.69 0.20
N VAL A 57 -10.27 -7.12 -1.01
CA VAL A 57 -8.98 -6.97 -1.71
C VAL A 57 -8.03 -6.04 -0.95
N LEU A 58 -8.55 -4.92 -0.43
CA LEU A 58 -7.76 -3.97 0.36
C LEU A 58 -7.28 -4.59 1.68
N LEU A 59 -8.13 -5.38 2.34
CA LEU A 59 -7.78 -6.08 3.57
C LEU A 59 -6.73 -7.17 3.31
N GLU A 60 -6.85 -7.93 2.22
CA GLU A 60 -5.87 -8.93 1.82
C GLU A 60 -4.52 -8.29 1.49
N ALA A 61 -4.51 -7.19 0.73
CA ALA A 61 -3.31 -6.42 0.43
C ALA A 61 -2.64 -5.90 1.72
N ARG A 62 -3.42 -5.36 2.67
CA ARG A 62 -2.91 -4.94 3.98
C ARG A 62 -2.29 -6.10 4.75
N GLN A 63 -2.93 -7.27 4.76
CA GLN A 63 -2.40 -8.46 5.43
C GLN A 63 -1.13 -8.99 4.75
N ALA A 64 -1.03 -8.93 3.43
CA ALA A 64 0.18 -9.27 2.70
C ALA A 64 1.35 -8.34 3.09
N ILE A 65 1.10 -7.02 3.15
CA ILE A 65 2.09 -6.05 3.63
C ILE A 65 2.54 -6.38 5.06
N LEU A 66 1.61 -6.65 5.97
CA LEU A 66 1.94 -6.94 7.39
C LEU A 66 2.77 -8.23 7.54
N ARG A 67 2.47 -9.27 6.74
CA ARG A 67 3.24 -10.52 6.69
C ARG A 67 4.68 -10.29 6.23
N VAL A 68 4.86 -9.50 5.16
CA VAL A 68 6.20 -9.13 4.66
C VAL A 68 6.95 -8.24 5.66
N ALA A 69 6.24 -7.32 6.32
CA ALA A 69 6.82 -6.40 7.30
C ALA A 69 7.19 -7.06 8.65
N GLY A 70 7.07 -8.40 8.78
CA GLY A 70 7.52 -9.14 9.96
C GLY A 70 6.65 -8.98 11.22
N LYS A 71 5.46 -8.37 11.12
CA LYS A 71 4.51 -8.34 12.24
C LYS A 71 3.60 -9.58 12.15
N LYS A 72 3.94 -10.60 12.94
CA LYS A 72 2.99 -11.66 13.35
C LYS A 72 1.88 -11.06 14.21
#